data_AF-Q45FG0-F1
#
_entry.id   AF-Q45FG0-F1
#
_cell.length_a   1.000
_cell.length_b   1.000
_cell.length_c   1.000
_cell.angle_alpha   90.00
_cell.angle_beta   90.00
_cell.angle_gamma   90.00
#
_symmetry.space_group_name_H-M   'P 1'
#
loop_
_entity.id
_entity.type
_entity.pdbx_description
1 polymer ?
#
loop_
_entity_poly.entity_id
_entity_poly.type
_entity_poly.pdbx_seq_one_letter_code
_entity_poly.pdbx_strand_id
1 'polypeptide(L)'
;DSLTFGAPRFLRHLMDPSSKKIPVMEFDVAKVLEELELTMDQFIDLCILCGCDYCDSIKGIGGQTALKLIRQHGSIESILENLNKDRYRI
;
A
#
# COMPACT_ATOMS: atom_id res chain seq x y z
N ASP A 1 -3.38 2.06 7.81
CA ASP A 1 -2.30 1.12 8.15
C ASP A 1 -2.79 -0.16 8.83
N SER A 2 -3.97 -0.23 9.45
CA SER A 2 -4.42 -1.46 10.15
C SER A 2 -4.29 -2.76 9.33
N LEU A 3 -4.54 -2.72 8.01
CA LEU A 3 -4.34 -3.86 7.14
C LEU A 3 -2.87 -4.31 7.07
N THR A 4 -1.91 -3.38 6.99
CA THR A 4 -0.47 -3.71 6.93
C THR A 4 0.05 -4.33 8.22
N PHE A 5 -0.66 -4.14 9.34
CA PHE A 5 -0.38 -4.81 10.62
C PHE A 5 -1.01 -6.20 10.75
N GLY A 6 -1.58 -6.75 9.67
CA GLY A 6 -2.14 -8.11 9.66
C GLY A 6 -3.59 -8.19 10.16
N ALA A 7 -4.32 -7.07 10.21
CA ALA A 7 -5.76 -7.13 10.46
C ALA A 7 -6.46 -7.87 9.31
N PRO A 8 -7.19 -8.98 9.57
CA PRO A 8 -7.81 -9.76 8.51
C PRO A 8 -8.97 -9.01 7.85
N ARG A 9 -9.65 -8.14 8.61
CA ARG A 9 -10.75 -7.29 8.15
C ARG A 9 -10.64 -5.90 8.76
N PHE A 10 -10.94 -4.88 7.97
CA PHE A 10 -10.97 -3.48 8.39
C PHE A 10 -12.30 -2.84 8.04
N LEU A 11 -12.94 -2.21 9.03
CA LEU A 11 -14.20 -1.48 8.86
C LEU A 11 -13.95 0.03 8.84
N ARG A 12 -14.42 0.69 7.79
CA ARG A 12 -14.37 2.16 7.64
C ARG A 12 -15.77 2.75 7.73
N HIS A 13 -15.87 3.97 8.26
CA HIS A 13 -17.14 4.70 8.47
C HIS A 13 -18.07 4.12 9.55
N LEU A 14 -17.59 3.16 10.36
CA LEU A 14 -18.38 2.61 11.47
C LEU A 14 -18.75 3.66 12.54
N MET A 15 -17.82 4.57 12.82
CA MET A 15 -17.98 5.61 13.85
C MET A 15 -18.42 6.96 13.27
N ASP A 16 -18.74 7.02 11.97
CA ASP A 16 -19.22 8.26 11.36
C ASP A 16 -20.65 8.58 11.85
N PRO A 17 -21.00 9.87 12.02
CA PRO A 17 -22.36 10.25 12.37
C PRO A 17 -23.38 9.74 11.36
N SER A 18 -24.50 9.20 11.85
CA SER A 18 -25.59 8.68 11.01
C SER A 18 -26.16 9.72 10.04
N SER A 19 -26.05 11.01 10.36
CA SER A 19 -26.46 12.13 9.51
C SER A 19 -25.70 12.20 8.18
N LYS A 20 -24.45 11.70 8.12
CA LYS A 20 -23.66 11.65 6.89
C LYS A 20 -24.18 10.60 5.89
N LYS A 21 -24.95 9.61 6.36
CA LYS A 21 -25.52 8.51 5.56
C LYS A 21 -24.48 7.78 4.68
N ILE A 22 -23.22 7.73 5.13
CA ILE A 22 -22.15 6.99 4.46
C ILE A 22 -22.26 5.53 4.90
N PRO A 23 -22.32 4.56 3.98
CA PRO A 23 -22.35 3.16 4.35
C PRO A 23 -21.03 2.74 4.99
N VAL A 24 -21.12 1.80 5.95
CA VAL A 24 -19.94 1.13 6.49
C VAL A 24 -19.29 0.33 5.37
N MET A 25 -17.98 0.52 5.19
CA MET A 25 -17.20 -0.24 4.22
C MET A 25 -16.36 -1.29 4.94
N GLU A 26 -16.31 -2.48 4.37
CA GLU A 26 -15.48 -3.59 4.85
C GLU A 26 -14.39 -3.87 3.83
N PHE A 27 -13.15 -3.99 4.31
CA PHE A 27 -12.00 -4.39 3.53
C PHE A 27 -11.50 -5.73 4.09
N ASP A 28 -11.46 -6.75 3.24
CA ASP A 28 -10.93 -8.07 3.56
C ASP A 28 -9.52 -8.18 2.98
N VAL A 29 -8.52 -8.41 3.83
CA VAL A 29 -7.12 -8.43 3.40
C VAL A 29 -6.86 -9.55 2.39
N ALA A 30 -7.54 -10.70 2.51
CA ALA A 30 -7.34 -11.81 1.59
C ALA A 30 -7.76 -11.44 0.17
N LYS A 31 -8.91 -10.75 0.03
CA LYS A 31 -9.40 -10.24 -1.26
C LYS A 31 -8.49 -9.15 -1.83
N VAL A 32 -7.99 -8.26 -0.99
CA VAL A 32 -7.05 -7.21 -1.42
C VAL A 32 -5.77 -7.83 -1.97
N LEU A 33 -5.21 -8.83 -1.29
CA LEU A 33 -4.00 -9.52 -1.74
C LEU A 33 -4.25 -10.31 -3.04
N GLU A 34 -5.39 -10.99 -3.15
CA GLU A 34 -5.80 -11.72 -4.34
C GLU A 34 -5.97 -10.80 -5.56
N GLU A 35 -6.73 -9.71 -5.44
CA GLU A 35 -6.97 -8.76 -6.53
C GLU A 35 -5.71 -7.99 -6.95
N LEU A 36 -4.81 -7.72 -5.99
CA LEU A 36 -3.53 -7.08 -6.28
C LEU A 36 -2.46 -8.07 -6.76
N GLU A 37 -2.71 -9.38 -6.67
CA GLU A 37 -1.75 -10.46 -6.95
C GLU A 37 -0.44 -10.29 -6.16
N LEU A 38 -0.54 -9.97 -4.87
CA LEU A 38 0.59 -9.71 -3.99
C LEU A 38 0.62 -10.67 -2.79
N THR A 39 1.82 -10.95 -2.30
CA THR A 39 1.99 -11.50 -0.95
C THR A 39 1.79 -10.40 0.11
N MET A 40 1.63 -10.81 1.37
CA MET A 40 1.52 -9.85 2.47
C MET A 40 2.78 -8.96 2.58
N ASP A 41 3.96 -9.55 2.42
CA ASP A 41 5.23 -8.81 2.47
C ASP A 41 5.31 -7.76 1.35
N GLN A 42 4.94 -8.14 0.12
CA GLN A 42 4.86 -7.23 -1.01
C GLN A 42 3.83 -6.11 -0.82
N PHE A 43 2.71 -6.41 -0.17
CA PHE A 43 1.69 -5.43 0.16
C PHE A 43 2.20 -4.41 1.19
N ILE A 44 2.96 -4.85 2.20
CA ILE A 44 3.60 -3.97 3.16
C ILE A 44 4.60 -3.05 2.45
N ASP A 45 5.46 -3.60 1.60
CA ASP A 45 6.42 -2.85 0.79
C ASP A 45 5.74 -1.83 -0.13
N LEU A 46 4.63 -2.23 -0.76
CA LEU A 46 3.79 -1.32 -1.55
C LEU A 46 3.29 -0.14 -0.70
N CYS A 47 2.78 -0.40 0.51
CA CYS A 47 2.28 0.65 1.39
C CYS A 47 3.40 1.59 1.86
N ILE A 48 4.60 1.07 2.14
CA ILE A 48 5.78 1.89 2.46
C ILE A 48 6.11 2.83 1.29
N LEU A 49 6.16 2.30 0.06
CA LEU A 49 6.43 3.09 -1.14
C LEU A 49 5.34 4.12 -1.46
N CYS A 50 4.09 3.87 -1.05
CA CYS A 50 2.99 4.83 -1.16
C CYS A 50 3.09 5.98 -0.14
N GLY A 51 3.90 5.80 0.90
CA GLY A 51 4.05 6.70 2.04
C GLY A 51 3.39 6.15 3.30
N CYS A 52 4.11 6.19 4.41
CA CYS A 52 3.66 5.79 5.73
C CYS A 52 4.19 6.75 6.80
N ASP A 53 3.72 6.59 8.05
CA ASP A 53 4.08 7.49 9.15
C ASP A 53 5.44 7.12 9.80
N TYR A 54 6.12 6.08 9.30
CA TYR A 54 7.32 5.51 9.94
C TYR A 54 8.63 5.89 9.24
N CYS A 55 8.58 6.28 7.97
CA CYS A 55 9.75 6.65 7.18
C CYS A 55 9.39 7.56 6.00
N ASP A 56 10.40 8.20 5.42
CA ASP A 56 10.21 9.04 4.24
C ASP A 56 9.87 8.21 2.99
N SER A 57 9.11 8.82 2.09
CA SER A 57 8.76 8.25 0.78
C SER A 57 9.71 8.70 -0.33
N ILE A 58 9.86 7.91 -1.39
CA ILE A 58 10.64 8.30 -2.57
C ILE A 58 9.84 9.29 -3.44
N LYS A 59 10.35 10.51 -3.60
CA LYS A 59 9.66 11.56 -4.36
C LYS A 59 9.41 11.13 -5.81
N GLY A 60 8.15 11.23 -6.24
CA GLY A 60 7.73 10.86 -7.59
C GLY A 60 7.29 9.39 -7.74
N ILE A 61 7.32 8.60 -6.67
CA ILE A 61 6.69 7.28 -6.60
C ILE A 61 5.38 7.42 -5.82
N GLY A 62 4.26 7.26 -6.50
CA GLY A 62 2.92 7.15 -5.89
C GLY A 62 2.32 5.77 -6.13
N GLY A 63 1.10 5.52 -5.64
CA GLY A 63 0.51 4.17 -5.59
C GLY A 63 0.54 3.36 -6.89
N GLN A 64 0.22 3.97 -8.04
CA GLN A 64 0.27 3.25 -9.33
C GLN A 64 1.70 2.86 -9.74
N THR A 65 2.67 3.74 -9.50
CA THR A 65 4.09 3.47 -9.82
C THR A 65 4.66 2.46 -8.84
N ALA A 66 4.34 2.59 -7.55
CA ALA A 66 4.74 1.64 -6.51
C ALA A 66 4.22 0.23 -6.82
N LEU A 67 2.94 0.07 -7.17
CA LEU A 67 2.37 -1.23 -7.54
C LEU A 67 3.07 -1.86 -8.74
N LYS A 68 3.36 -1.06 -9.78
CA LYS A 68 4.11 -1.55 -10.94
C LYS A 68 5.51 -2.03 -10.55
N LEU A 69 6.22 -1.26 -9.74
CA LEU A 69 7.58 -1.58 -9.30
C LEU A 69 7.60 -2.84 -8.43
N ILE A 70 6.65 -2.98 -7.49
CA ILE A 70 6.54 -4.17 -6.63
C ILE A 70 6.22 -5.42 -7.45
N ARG A 71 5.29 -5.35 -8.41
CA ARG A 71 5.01 -6.49 -9.29
C ARG A 71 6.21 -6.89 -10.15
N GLN A 72 7.04 -5.92 -10.55
CA GLN A 72 8.20 -6.16 -11.40
C GLN A 72 9.42 -6.69 -10.62
N HIS A 73 9.66 -6.18 -9.42
CA HIS A 73 10.91 -6.40 -8.68
C HIS A 73 10.74 -7.19 -7.38
N GLY A 74 9.51 -7.34 -6.89
CA GLY A 74 9.18 -8.19 -5.74
C GLY A 74 9.47 -7.61 -4.36
N SER A 75 10.46 -6.72 -4.20
CA SER A 75 10.77 -6.07 -2.91
C SER A 75 11.34 -4.65 -3.09
N ILE A 76 11.32 -3.84 -2.03
CA ILE A 76 11.93 -2.50 -2.04
C ILE A 76 13.43 -2.56 -2.36
N GLU A 77 14.17 -3.52 -1.81
CA GLU A 77 15.62 -3.65 -2.06
C GLU A 77 15.90 -3.86 -3.55
N SER A 78 15.17 -4.79 -4.18
CA SER A 78 15.30 -5.08 -5.61
C SER A 78 14.89 -3.88 -6.48
N ILE A 79 13.94 -3.07 -6.03
CA ILE A 79 13.57 -1.82 -6.70
C ILE A 79 14.74 -0.83 -6.66
N LEU A 80 15.35 -0.62 -5.49
CA LEU A 80 16.43 0.35 -5.31
C LEU A 80 17.67 0.00 -6.15
N GLU A 81 17.95 -1.28 -6.36
CA GLU A 81 19.03 -1.74 -7.25
C GLU A 81 18.78 -1.41 -8.72
N ASN A 82 17.51 -1.37 -9.14
CA ASN A 82 17.10 -1.19 -10.54
C ASN A 82 16.51 0.20 -10.83
N LEU A 83 16.44 1.08 -9.83
CA LEU A 83 15.81 2.39 -9.97
C LEU A 83 16.72 3.37 -10.70
N ASN A 84 16.16 4.12 -11.65
CA ASN A 84 16.88 5.21 -12.31
C ASN A 84 17.06 6.39 -11.33
N LYS A 85 18.30 6.57 -10.86
CA LYS A 85 18.70 7.58 -9.87
C LYS A 85 18.68 9.03 -10.39
N ASP A 86 18.68 9.22 -11.71
CA ASP A 86 18.57 10.56 -12.31
C ASP A 86 17.11 11.05 -12.27
N ARG A 87 16.18 10.11 -12.41
CA ARG A 87 14.74 10.39 -12.40
C ARG A 87 14.17 10.48 -10.99
N TYR A 88 14.56 9.57 -10.11
CA TYR A 88 14.08 9.51 -8.74
C TYR A 88 15.20 9.96 -7.81
N ARG A 89 15.00 11.10 -7.14
CA ARG A 89 15.91 11.55 -6.09
C ARG A 89 15.63 10.72 -4.84
N ILE A 90 16.56 9.83 -4.55
CA ILE A 90 16.65 9.04 -3.32
C ILE A 90 17.60 9.77 -2.38
#